data_AF-A0A354SJT3-F1
#
_entry.id   AF-A0A354SJT3-F1
#
_cell.length_a   1.000
_cell.length_b   1.000
_cell.length_c   1.000
_cell.angle_alpha   90.00
_cell.angle_beta   90.00
_cell.angle_gamma   90.00
#
_symmetry.space_group_name_H-M   'P 1'
#
loop_
_entity.id
_entity.type
_entity.pdbx_description
1 polymer ?
#
loop_
_entity_poly.entity_id
_entity_poly.type
_entity_poly.pdbx_seq_one_letter_code
_entity_poly.pdbx_strand_id
1 'polypeptide(L)'
;MMIIAFLPAGHAQTKASPSAGQAILEAIRISEPLTFCGELVPLADPDVRERLERELLVSLDNSDDIILWLKRANRYFPEIERVLKANFMPDDLKYITIAESSLRPLAFSNKGAVGYWQFIEGTGTRYGLQVTNDIDERRNVYK
;
A
#
# COMPACT_ATOMS: atom_id res chain seq x y z
N MET A 1 34.71 -57.93 25.83
CA MET A 1 33.32 -57.89 25.34
C MET A 1 32.90 -56.43 25.33
N MET A 2 33.01 -55.78 24.16
CA MET A 2 32.83 -54.34 24.01
C MET A 2 31.40 -54.09 23.53
N ILE A 3 30.58 -53.47 24.37
CA ILE A 3 29.17 -53.16 24.06
C ILE A 3 29.17 -51.92 23.18
N ILE A 4 28.84 -52.09 21.90
CA ILE A 4 28.61 -50.99 20.96
C ILE A 4 27.21 -50.45 21.23
N ALA A 5 27.12 -49.25 21.79
CA ALA A 5 25.87 -48.51 21.90
C ALA A 5 25.51 -47.92 20.53
N PHE A 6 24.43 -48.41 19.92
CA PHE A 6 23.81 -47.78 18.76
C PHE A 6 23.09 -46.51 19.22
N LEU A 7 23.62 -45.33 18.88
CA LEU A 7 22.85 -44.09 18.89
C LEU A 7 21.87 -44.10 17.70
N PRO A 8 20.58 -43.77 17.90
CA PRO A 8 19.68 -43.61 16.78
C PRO A 8 20.06 -42.34 16.03
N ALA A 9 20.27 -42.46 14.71
CA ALA A 9 20.42 -41.32 13.83
C ALA A 9 19.14 -40.47 13.91
N GLY A 10 19.25 -39.30 14.54
CA GLY A 10 18.21 -38.29 14.49
C GLY A 10 17.93 -37.94 13.03
N HIS A 11 16.74 -38.28 12.55
CA HIS A 11 16.28 -37.82 11.26
C HIS A 11 16.09 -36.31 11.38
N ALA A 12 17.09 -35.54 10.92
CA ALA A 12 16.92 -34.13 10.66
C ALA A 12 15.84 -34.02 9.56
N GLN A 13 14.60 -33.73 9.96
CA GLN A 13 13.56 -33.33 9.03
C GLN A 13 14.02 -32.04 8.36
N THR A 14 14.60 -32.14 7.17
CA THR A 14 14.78 -31.01 6.28
C THR A 14 13.38 -30.56 5.87
N LYS A 15 12.81 -29.57 6.58
CA LYS A 15 11.61 -28.88 6.09
C LYS A 15 11.94 -28.39 4.68
N ALA A 16 11.24 -28.91 3.68
CA ALA A 16 11.39 -28.47 2.30
C ALA A 16 11.19 -26.94 2.26
N SER A 17 12.07 -26.24 1.55
CA SER A 17 11.92 -24.79 1.35
C SER A 17 10.56 -24.52 0.70
N PRO A 18 9.82 -23.51 1.17
CA PRO A 18 8.50 -23.21 0.64
C PRO A 18 8.58 -22.91 -0.86
N SER A 19 7.58 -23.35 -1.62
CA SER A 19 7.48 -22.95 -3.03
C SER A 19 7.27 -21.44 -3.15
N ALA A 20 7.58 -20.86 -4.31
CA ALA A 20 7.34 -19.43 -4.54
C ALA A 20 5.88 -19.03 -4.27
N GLY A 21 4.92 -19.87 -4.66
CA GLY A 21 3.50 -19.66 -4.37
C GLY A 21 3.18 -19.70 -2.87
N GLN A 22 3.79 -20.61 -2.11
CA GLN A 22 3.62 -20.67 -0.65
C GLN A 22 4.21 -19.43 0.04
N ALA A 23 5.35 -18.93 -0.43
CA ALA A 23 5.94 -17.71 0.10
C ALA A 23 5.06 -16.49 -0.16
N ILE A 24 4.46 -16.37 -1.35
CA ILE A 24 3.54 -15.29 -1.69
C ILE A 24 2.26 -15.38 -0.84
N LEU A 25 1.65 -16.57 -0.71
CA LEU A 25 0.46 -16.77 0.12
C LEU A 25 0.70 -16.40 1.59
N GLU A 26 1.90 -16.67 2.11
CA GLU A 26 2.26 -16.27 3.47
C GLU A 26 2.51 -14.75 3.56
N ALA A 27 3.14 -14.15 2.55
CA ALA A 27 3.43 -12.71 2.52
C ALA A 27 2.16 -11.85 2.42
N ILE A 28 1.11 -12.33 1.74
CA ILE A 28 -0.18 -11.61 1.63
C ILE A 28 -1.15 -11.95 2.76
N ARG A 29 -0.78 -12.83 3.70
CA ARG A 29 -1.68 -13.23 4.78
C ARG A 29 -2.02 -12.02 5.65
N ILE A 30 -3.27 -11.59 5.59
CA ILE A 30 -3.79 -10.51 6.41
C ILE A 30 -4.09 -11.07 7.82
N SER A 31 -3.50 -10.45 8.83
CA SER A 31 -3.86 -10.72 10.23
C SER A 31 -5.04 -9.83 10.64
N GLU A 32 -6.06 -10.44 11.24
CA GLU A 32 -7.25 -9.72 11.73
C GLU A 32 -7.09 -9.35 13.23
N PRO A 33 -7.66 -8.22 13.68
CA PRO A 33 -8.49 -7.28 12.93
C PRO A 33 -7.67 -6.25 12.12
N LEU A 34 -8.09 -5.98 10.88
CA LEU A 34 -7.56 -4.89 10.05
C LEU A 34 -8.47 -3.67 10.15
N THR A 35 -7.89 -2.49 10.40
CA THR A 35 -8.61 -1.22 10.45
C THR A 35 -8.12 -0.24 9.41
N PHE A 36 -9.00 0.65 8.94
CA PHE A 36 -8.65 1.80 8.11
C PHE A 36 -9.46 3.01 8.57
N CYS A 37 -8.79 4.12 8.86
CA CYS A 37 -9.40 5.34 9.41
C CYS A 37 -10.19 5.09 10.71
N GLY A 38 -9.76 4.11 11.52
CA GLY A 38 -10.42 3.73 12.78
C GLY A 38 -11.64 2.81 12.61
N GLU A 39 -12.02 2.44 11.39
CA GLU A 39 -13.11 1.51 11.10
C GLU A 39 -12.56 0.12 10.77
N LEU A 40 -13.30 -0.93 11.11
CA LEU A 40 -12.94 -2.30 10.73
C LEU A 40 -13.13 -2.49 9.23
N VAL A 41 -12.10 -3.00 8.56
CA VAL A 41 -12.23 -3.43 7.17
C VAL A 41 -13.13 -4.69 7.16
N PRO A 42 -14.19 -4.75 6.33
CA PRO A 42 -15.15 -5.85 6.36
C PRO A 42 -14.61 -7.10 5.65
N LEU A 43 -13.53 -7.68 6.18
CA LEU A 43 -12.87 -8.87 5.62
C LEU A 43 -13.70 -10.16 5.78
N ALA A 44 -14.80 -10.12 6.53
CA ALA A 44 -15.79 -11.18 6.56
C ALA A 44 -16.61 -11.27 5.27
N ASP A 45 -16.68 -10.18 4.49
CA ASP A 45 -17.25 -10.18 3.15
C ASP A 45 -16.23 -10.79 2.16
N PRO A 46 -16.54 -11.93 1.53
CA PRO A 46 -15.63 -12.58 0.58
C PRO A 46 -15.22 -11.68 -0.58
N ASP A 47 -16.13 -10.83 -1.08
CA ASP A 47 -15.84 -9.95 -2.22
C ASP A 47 -14.82 -8.87 -1.84
N VAL A 48 -14.92 -8.35 -0.61
CA VAL A 48 -13.96 -7.36 -0.09
C VAL A 48 -12.60 -8.01 0.12
N ARG A 49 -12.57 -9.22 0.71
CA ARG A 49 -11.35 -9.97 0.92
C ARG A 49 -10.65 -10.29 -0.40
N GLU A 50 -11.37 -10.84 -1.37
CA GLU A 50 -10.81 -11.20 -2.68
C GLU A 50 -10.23 -9.98 -3.39
N ARG A 51 -10.92 -8.84 -3.35
CA ARG A 51 -10.42 -7.59 -3.94
C ARG A 51 -9.14 -7.13 -3.27
N LEU A 52 -9.06 -7.16 -1.94
CA LEU A 52 -7.84 -6.78 -1.22
C LEU A 52 -6.68 -7.72 -1.53
N GLU A 53 -6.89 -9.03 -1.46
CA GLU A 53 -5.88 -10.04 -1.78
C GLU A 53 -5.36 -9.90 -3.22
N ARG A 54 -6.27 -9.63 -4.18
CA ARG A 54 -5.92 -9.34 -5.57
C ARG A 54 -5.00 -8.13 -5.68
N GLU A 55 -5.31 -7.01 -5.03
CA GLU A 55 -4.47 -5.80 -5.10
C GLU A 55 -3.10 -6.03 -4.45
N LEU A 56 -3.01 -6.81 -3.36
CA LEU A 56 -1.74 -7.20 -2.76
C LEU A 56 -0.91 -8.07 -3.72
N LEU A 57 -1.53 -9.06 -4.37
CA LEU A 57 -0.88 -9.91 -5.36
C LEU A 57 -0.35 -9.11 -6.55
N VAL A 58 -1.18 -8.23 -7.13
CA VAL A 58 -0.79 -7.36 -8.25
C VAL A 58 0.37 -6.45 -7.86
N SER A 59 0.36 -5.93 -6.63
CA SER A 59 1.46 -5.09 -6.13
C SER A 59 2.75 -5.88 -5.99
N LEU A 60 2.70 -7.11 -5.46
CA LEU A 60 3.89 -7.95 -5.25
C LEU A 60 4.51 -8.46 -6.54
N ASP A 61 3.73 -8.62 -7.62
CA ASP A 61 4.24 -9.00 -8.94
C ASP A 61 5.16 -7.91 -9.54
N ASN A 62 4.99 -6.65 -9.13
CA ASN A 62 5.79 -5.53 -9.60
C ASN A 62 6.61 -4.90 -8.47
N SER A 63 7.66 -5.60 -8.05
CA SER A 63 8.53 -5.18 -6.96
C SER A 63 9.20 -3.82 -7.18
N ASP A 64 9.46 -3.45 -8.44
CA ASP A 64 10.09 -2.17 -8.78
C ASP A 64 9.17 -0.99 -8.44
N ASP A 65 7.87 -1.13 -8.71
CA ASP A 65 6.88 -0.12 -8.35
C ASP A 65 6.76 0.02 -6.83
N ILE A 66 6.74 -1.08 -6.08
CA ILE A 66 6.74 -1.03 -4.60
C ILE A 66 7.95 -0.25 -4.08
N ILE A 67 9.15 -0.52 -4.60
CA ILE A 67 10.37 0.19 -4.20
C ILE A 67 10.22 1.70 -4.48
N LEU A 68 9.65 2.08 -5.62
CA LEU A 68 9.39 3.48 -5.94
C LEU A 68 8.31 4.10 -5.06
N TRP A 69 7.25 3.36 -4.71
CA TRP A 69 6.21 3.82 -3.78
C TRP A 69 6.80 4.12 -2.41
N LEU A 70 7.61 3.20 -1.88
CA LEU A 70 8.29 3.37 -0.58
C LEU A 70 9.24 4.59 -0.60
N LYS A 71 10.02 4.77 -1.67
CA LYS A 71 10.90 5.95 -1.82
C LYS A 71 10.11 7.26 -1.85
N ARG A 72 8.97 7.29 -2.55
CA ARG A 72 8.10 8.47 -2.61
C ARG A 72 7.36 8.70 -1.30
N ALA A 73 6.92 7.65 -0.63
CA ALA A 73 6.28 7.72 0.68
C ALA A 73 7.21 8.39 1.69
N ASN A 74 8.47 7.94 1.77
CA ASN A 74 9.50 8.59 2.61
C ASN A 74 9.70 10.08 2.29
N ARG A 75 9.45 10.51 1.04
CA ARG A 75 9.59 11.90 0.61
C ARG A 75 8.36 12.76 0.94
N TYR A 76 7.16 12.23 0.73
CA TYR A 76 5.93 13.02 0.71
C TYR A 76 5.00 12.76 1.91
N PHE A 77 5.07 11.59 2.54
CA PHE A 77 4.26 11.30 3.73
C PHE A 77 4.50 12.30 4.86
N PRO A 78 5.73 12.73 5.20
CA PRO A 78 5.91 13.69 6.29
C PRO A 78 5.07 14.97 6.13
N GLU A 79 4.92 15.46 4.90
CA GLU A 79 4.08 16.64 4.64
C GLU A 79 2.58 16.31 4.69
N ILE A 80 2.17 15.20 4.08
CA ILE A 80 0.77 14.74 4.11
C ILE A 80 0.31 14.51 5.55
N GLU A 81 1.11 13.81 6.35
CA GLU A 81 0.87 13.53 7.78
C GLU A 81 0.76 14.83 8.58
N ARG A 82 1.64 15.80 8.32
CA ARG A 82 1.60 17.13 8.94
C ARG A 82 0.26 17.83 8.66
N VAL A 83 -0.19 17.83 7.40
CA VAL A 83 -1.46 18.46 7.00
C VAL A 83 -2.66 17.71 7.55
N LEU A 84 -2.69 16.38 7.48
CA LEU A 84 -3.78 15.57 8.04
C LEU A 84 -3.92 15.82 9.55
N LYS A 85 -2.79 15.81 10.28
CA LYS A 85 -2.77 16.09 11.71
C LYS A 85 -3.26 17.50 12.03
N ALA A 86 -2.85 18.51 11.26
CA ALA A 86 -3.31 19.89 11.46
C ALA A 86 -4.82 20.06 11.24
N ASN A 87 -5.44 19.17 10.46
CA ASN A 87 -6.88 19.16 10.16
C ASN A 87 -7.66 18.11 10.95
N PHE A 88 -7.05 17.47 11.96
CA PHE A 88 -7.67 16.39 12.76
C PHE A 88 -8.19 15.22 11.92
N MET A 89 -7.52 14.92 10.81
CA MET A 89 -7.88 13.83 9.91
C MET A 89 -7.13 12.53 10.26
N PRO A 90 -7.69 11.34 9.98
CA PRO A 90 -6.99 10.07 10.18
C PRO A 90 -5.71 9.97 9.34
N ASP A 91 -4.64 9.47 9.95
CA ASP A 91 -3.33 9.30 9.31
C ASP A 91 -3.39 8.33 8.12
N ASP A 92 -4.23 7.30 8.22
CA ASP A 92 -4.43 6.27 7.19
C ASP A 92 -4.83 6.84 5.82
N LEU A 93 -5.43 8.04 5.77
CA LEU A 93 -5.80 8.69 4.50
C LEU A 93 -4.61 8.93 3.57
N LYS A 94 -3.38 8.99 4.11
CA LYS A 94 -2.18 9.11 3.28
C LYS A 94 -2.03 7.95 2.30
N TYR A 95 -2.51 6.75 2.64
CA TYR A 95 -2.40 5.58 1.77
C TYR A 95 -3.26 5.68 0.50
N ILE A 96 -4.31 6.53 0.51
CA ILE A 96 -5.10 6.83 -0.70
C ILE A 96 -4.21 7.39 -1.80
N THR A 97 -3.22 8.23 -1.46
CA THR A 97 -2.30 8.80 -2.46
C THR A 97 -1.43 7.75 -3.17
N ILE A 98 -1.19 6.60 -2.53
CA ILE A 98 -0.52 5.46 -3.18
C ILE A 98 -1.49 4.79 -4.15
N ALA A 99 -2.71 4.49 -3.71
CA ALA A 99 -3.73 3.83 -4.52
C ALA A 99 -4.12 4.65 -5.76
N GLU A 100 -4.21 5.98 -5.63
CA GLU A 100 -4.68 6.87 -6.69
C GLU A 100 -3.60 7.22 -7.72
N SER A 101 -2.36 7.44 -7.27
CA SER A 101 -1.32 8.00 -8.14
C SER A 101 0.06 7.39 -7.98
N SER A 102 0.24 6.44 -7.06
CA SER A 102 1.55 5.99 -6.61
C SER A 102 2.45 7.16 -6.17
N LEU A 103 1.84 8.18 -5.53
CA LEU A 103 2.48 9.44 -5.13
C LEU A 103 3.15 10.21 -6.29
N ARG A 104 2.55 10.19 -7.49
CA ARG A 104 3.10 10.89 -8.66
C ARG A 104 2.42 12.26 -8.83
N PRO A 105 3.17 13.38 -8.77
CA PRO A 105 2.59 14.71 -8.97
C PRO A 105 2.05 14.91 -10.39
N LEU A 106 2.60 14.19 -11.37
CA LEU A 106 2.20 14.28 -12.78
C LEU A 106 1.22 13.17 -13.19
N ALA A 107 0.64 12.41 -12.23
CA ALA A 107 -0.40 11.45 -12.56
C ALA A 107 -1.59 12.18 -13.19
N PHE A 108 -2.05 11.67 -14.33
CA PHE A 108 -3.15 12.21 -15.09
C PHE A 108 -4.01 11.04 -15.59
N SER A 109 -5.32 11.11 -15.36
CA SER A 109 -6.27 10.13 -15.91
C SER A 109 -6.98 10.67 -17.14
N ASN A 110 -7.48 9.76 -17.99
CA ASN A 110 -8.30 10.11 -19.16
C ASN A 110 -9.56 10.90 -18.81
N LYS A 111 -9.98 10.91 -17.53
CA LYS A 111 -11.13 11.65 -17.01
C LYS A 111 -10.76 13.03 -16.46
N GLY A 112 -9.50 13.47 -16.60
CA GLY A 112 -9.03 14.78 -16.16
C GLY A 112 -8.66 14.87 -14.67
N ALA A 113 -8.52 13.72 -13.99
CA ALA A 113 -8.05 13.65 -12.62
C ALA A 113 -6.53 13.82 -12.56
N VAL A 114 -6.00 14.61 -11.62
CA VAL A 114 -4.59 15.01 -11.60
C VAL A 114 -3.97 14.91 -10.21
N GLY A 115 -2.68 14.58 -10.19
CA GLY A 115 -1.80 14.71 -9.04
C GLY A 115 -1.96 13.61 -8.01
N TYR A 116 -1.46 13.88 -6.80
CA TYR A 116 -1.33 12.90 -5.72
C TYR A 116 -2.66 12.23 -5.33
N TRP A 117 -3.71 13.04 -5.28
CA TRP A 117 -5.05 12.66 -4.83
C TRP A 117 -6.01 12.32 -5.98
N GLN A 118 -5.57 12.45 -7.23
CA GLN A 118 -6.41 12.32 -8.43
C GLN A 118 -7.71 13.15 -8.36
N PHE A 119 -7.60 14.43 -8.04
CA PHE A 119 -8.76 15.33 -8.12
C PHE A 119 -9.02 15.76 -9.57
N ILE A 120 -10.29 15.68 -9.98
CA ILE A 120 -10.75 16.39 -11.18
C ILE A 120 -10.76 17.89 -10.93
N GLU A 121 -10.61 18.69 -11.99
CA GLU A 121 -10.46 20.14 -11.89
C GLU A 121 -11.59 20.80 -11.08
N GLY A 122 -12.85 20.48 -11.39
CA GLY A 122 -14.00 21.04 -10.68
C GLY A 122 -14.06 20.69 -9.18
N THR A 123 -13.45 19.58 -8.78
CA THR A 123 -13.31 19.25 -7.35
C THR A 123 -12.17 20.03 -6.71
N GLY A 124 -11.04 20.15 -7.40
CA GLY A 124 -9.91 20.95 -6.92
C GLY A 124 -10.27 22.41 -6.72
N THR A 125 -10.91 23.04 -7.72
CA THR A 125 -11.33 24.45 -7.63
C THR A 125 -12.38 24.69 -6.55
N ARG A 126 -13.32 23.76 -6.36
CA ARG A 126 -14.29 23.82 -5.25
C ARG A 126 -13.63 23.83 -3.87
N TYR A 127 -12.50 23.13 -3.72
CA TYR A 127 -11.69 23.12 -2.51
C TYR A 127 -10.61 24.21 -2.48
N GLY A 128 -10.66 25.20 -3.38
CA GLY A 128 -9.77 26.36 -3.38
C GLY A 128 -8.41 26.14 -4.05
N LEU A 129 -8.22 25.03 -4.78
CA LEU A 129 -7.01 24.83 -5.57
C LEU A 129 -7.06 25.69 -6.84
N GLN A 130 -5.94 26.36 -7.13
CA GLN A 130 -5.72 27.08 -8.37
C GLN A 130 -5.40 26.08 -9.48
N VAL A 131 -6.24 26.10 -10.53
CA VAL A 131 -6.01 25.36 -11.77
C VAL A 131 -6.13 26.36 -12.92
N THR A 132 -5.00 26.63 -13.57
CA THR A 132 -4.85 27.50 -14.74
C THR A 132 -3.95 26.79 -15.76
N ASN A 133 -3.74 27.40 -16.93
CA ASN A 133 -2.85 26.85 -17.95
C ASN A 133 -1.39 26.73 -17.48
N ASP A 134 -0.96 27.59 -16.55
CA ASP A 134 0.42 27.65 -16.05
C ASP A 134 0.61 26.99 -14.69
N ILE A 135 -0.44 26.96 -13.85
CA ILE A 135 -0.40 26.48 -12.47
C ILE A 135 -1.49 25.44 -12.26
N ASP A 136 -1.12 24.23 -11.83
CA ASP A 136 -2.07 23.21 -11.40
C ASP A 136 -1.70 22.72 -10.00
N GLU A 137 -2.35 23.29 -8.99
CA GLU A 137 -2.04 23.02 -7.58
C GLU A 137 -2.44 21.62 -7.12
N ARG A 138 -3.22 20.87 -7.91
CA ARG A 138 -3.48 19.44 -7.64
C ARG A 138 -2.19 18.62 -7.65
N ARG A 139 -1.14 19.13 -8.31
CA ARG A 139 0.19 18.52 -8.41
C ARG A 139 1.12 18.91 -7.26
N ASN A 140 0.69 19.79 -6.34
CA ASN A 140 1.50 20.30 -5.25
C ASN A 140 1.07 19.67 -3.91
N VAL A 141 1.98 18.96 -3.25
CA VAL A 141 1.72 18.33 -1.94
C VAL A 141 1.99 19.27 -0.75
N TYR A 142 2.64 20.42 -0.99
CA TYR A 142 3.05 21.37 0.06
C TYR A 142 2.06 22.54 0.21
N LYS A 143 0.83 22.38 -0.26
CA LYS A 143 -0.22 23.41 -0.16
C LYS A 143 -1.20 23.08 0.96
#